data_AF-A0A2M9KW79-F1
#
_entry.id   AF-A0A2M9KW79-F1
#
_cell.length_a   1.000
_cell.length_b   1.000
_cell.length_c   1.000
_cell.angle_alpha   90.00
_cell.angle_beta   90.00
_cell.angle_gamma   90.00
#
_symmetry.space_group_name_H-M   'P 1'
#
loop_
_entity.id
_entity.type
_entity.pdbx_description
1 polymer ?
#
loop_
_entity_poly.entity_id
_entity_poly.type
_entity_poly.pdbx_seq_one_letter_code
_entity_poly.pdbx_strand_id
1 'polypeptide(L)'
;MLTAYFVVPLDWFGPHHPLVSWLTFIALLTLVGAGLLREARRQMLGHPGRPVPVILTLLSGALVVFSAAYLGMAKQPGELVGLTTKVDALYFTVITMATVGYGDIHPSGQVARVVVMIQVLYTVVFLTTGVTALSRQVRTRTISRARGGG
;
A
#
# COMPACT_ATOMS: atom_id res chain seq x y z
N MET A 1 6.35 -12.39 2.48
CA MET A 1 6.01 -10.99 2.83
C MET A 1 4.79 -10.93 3.74
N LEU A 2 3.63 -11.47 3.35
CA LEU A 2 2.43 -11.54 4.21
C LEU A 2 2.64 -12.35 5.50
N THR A 3 3.40 -13.45 5.45
CA THR A 3 3.71 -14.28 6.63
C THR A 3 4.66 -13.59 7.61
N ALA A 4 5.55 -12.73 7.12
CA ALA A 4 6.48 -11.98 7.96
C ALA A 4 5.74 -10.99 8.87
N TYR A 5 4.64 -10.39 8.39
CA TYR A 5 3.80 -9.47 9.17
C TYR A 5 3.19 -10.11 10.43
N PHE A 6 2.94 -11.42 10.41
CA PHE A 6 2.44 -12.16 11.57
C PHE A 6 3.53 -12.46 12.61
N VAL A 7 4.80 -12.51 12.19
CA VAL A 7 5.94 -12.86 13.04
C VAL A 7 6.58 -11.63 13.68
N VAL A 8 6.39 -10.42 13.14
CA VAL A 8 6.91 -9.20 13.76
C VAL A 8 6.22 -8.98 15.12
N PRO A 9 6.98 -9.01 16.24
CA PRO A 9 6.47 -8.63 17.56
C PRO A 9 6.17 -7.14 17.52
N LEU A 10 4.88 -6.78 17.58
CA LEU A 10 4.40 -5.40 17.47
C LEU A 10 4.34 -4.69 18.82
N ASP A 11 5.03 -5.25 19.80
CA ASP A 11 5.09 -4.85 21.20
C ASP A 11 5.95 -3.57 21.36
N TRP A 12 6.83 -3.31 20.39
CA TRP A 12 7.67 -2.10 20.34
C TRP A 12 6.98 -0.87 19.73
N PHE A 13 5.85 -1.06 19.02
CA PHE A 13 5.11 0.02 18.36
C PHE A 13 3.89 0.39 19.21
N GLY A 14 3.91 1.55 19.85
CA GLY A 14 2.84 1.97 20.77
C GLY A 14 3.10 3.30 21.45
N PRO A 15 2.19 3.74 22.35
CA PRO A 15 2.19 5.06 22.97
C PRO A 15 3.48 5.42 23.73
N HIS A 16 4.31 4.43 24.06
CA HIS A 16 5.54 4.60 24.84
C HIS A 16 6.74 5.04 23.98
N HIS A 17 6.71 4.81 22.65
CA HIS A 17 7.71 5.31 21.68
C HIS A 17 7.06 5.88 20.40
N PRO A 18 6.29 6.98 20.51
CA PRO A 18 5.56 7.55 19.39
C PRO A 18 6.50 8.03 18.28
N LEU A 19 7.63 8.66 18.63
CA LEU A 19 8.59 9.17 17.64
C LEU A 19 9.16 8.06 16.75
N VAL A 20 9.53 6.91 17.33
CA VAL A 20 10.08 5.79 16.57
C VAL A 20 9.02 5.20 15.63
N SER A 21 7.77 5.07 16.10
CA SER A 21 6.65 4.58 15.29
C SER A 21 6.36 5.50 14.10
N TRP A 22 6.37 6.82 14.32
CA TRP A 22 6.19 7.81 13.25
C TRP A 22 7.36 7.85 12.28
N LEU A 23 8.60 7.83 12.77
CA LEU A 23 9.79 7.87 11.92
C LEU A 23 9.89 6.62 11.04
N THR A 24 9.63 5.43 11.59
CA THR A 24 9.61 4.18 10.82
C THR A 24 8.48 4.18 9.80
N PHE A 25 7.27 4.65 10.17
CA PHE A 25 6.15 4.78 9.23
C PHE A 25 6.48 5.74 8.08
N ILE A 26 7.00 6.93 8.38
CA ILE A 26 7.39 7.93 7.36
C ILE A 26 8.51 7.39 6.47
N ALA A 27 9.51 6.71 7.05
CA ALA A 27 10.61 6.12 6.30
C ALA A 27 10.11 5.02 5.35
N LEU A 28 9.24 4.12 5.82
CA LEU A 28 8.63 3.07 5.01
C LEU A 28 7.72 3.64 3.93
N LEU A 29 6.90 4.65 4.24
CA LEU A 29 6.09 5.37 3.26
C LEU A 29 6.98 5.98 2.18
N THR A 30 8.01 6.73 2.58
CA THR A 30 8.91 7.40 1.64
C THR A 30 9.63 6.39 0.76
N LEU A 31 10.01 5.22 1.29
CA LEU A 31 10.62 4.14 0.52
C LEU A 31 9.64 3.52 -0.49
N VAL A 32 8.38 3.28 -0.10
CA VAL A 32 7.33 2.80 -1.00
C VAL A 32 7.02 3.84 -2.09
N GLY A 33 6.88 5.12 -1.71
CA GLY A 33 6.61 6.24 -2.61
C GLY A 33 7.74 6.49 -3.60
N ALA A 34 8.99 6.51 -3.13
CA ALA A 34 10.17 6.59 -3.98
C ALA A 34 10.24 5.38 -4.93
N GLY A 35 9.88 4.19 -4.47
CA GLY A 35 9.74 3.00 -5.29
C GLY A 35 8.72 3.19 -6.42
N LEU A 36 7.52 3.70 -6.10
CA LEU A 36 6.47 3.99 -7.08
C LEU A 36 6.90 5.05 -8.09
N LEU A 37 7.46 6.17 -7.63
CA LEU A 37 7.93 7.23 -8.51
C LEU A 37 9.08 6.75 -9.40
N ARG A 38 10.00 5.94 -8.86
CA ARG A 38 11.10 5.35 -9.63
C ARG A 38 10.56 4.39 -10.69
N GLU A 39 9.57 3.58 -10.37
CA GLU A 39 8.96 2.65 -11.33
C GLU A 39 8.16 3.40 -12.40
N ALA A 40 7.36 4.40 -12.01
CA ALA A 40 6.66 5.27 -12.94
C ALA A 40 7.64 5.99 -13.89
N ARG A 41 8.75 6.53 -13.36
CA ARG A 41 9.82 7.14 -14.17
C ARG A 41 10.52 6.11 -15.07
N ARG A 42 10.82 4.91 -14.57
CA ARG A 42 11.44 3.83 -15.37
C ARG A 42 10.54 3.40 -16.53
N GLN A 43 9.23 3.35 -16.31
CA GLN A 43 8.25 3.06 -17.36
C GLN A 43 8.22 4.16 -18.42
N MET A 44 8.31 5.43 -18.03
CA MET A 44 8.41 6.55 -18.97
C MET A 44 9.74 6.57 -19.73
N LEU A 45 10.85 6.23 -19.07
CA LEU A 45 12.20 6.17 -19.65
C LEU A 45 12.45 4.90 -20.50
N GLY A 46 11.41 4.14 -20.85
CA GLY A 46 11.49 3.04 -21.81
C GLY A 46 12.32 1.82 -21.40
N HIS A 47 12.65 1.65 -20.11
CA HIS A 47 13.52 0.55 -19.69
C HIS A 47 12.81 -0.83 -19.77
N PRO A 48 13.43 -1.85 -20.39
CA PRO A 48 12.88 -3.21 -20.47
C PRO A 48 13.08 -3.95 -19.13
N GLY A 49 12.11 -3.83 -18.23
CA GLY A 49 12.05 -4.56 -16.95
C GLY A 49 10.80 -5.44 -16.84
N ARG A 50 10.64 -6.15 -15.72
CA ARG A 50 9.40 -6.85 -15.33
C ARG A 50 8.55 -5.93 -14.41
N PRO A 51 7.74 -5.00 -14.95
CA PRO A 51 7.06 -3.98 -14.13
C PRO A 51 6.01 -4.59 -13.19
N VAL A 52 5.31 -5.64 -13.61
CA VAL A 52 4.20 -6.23 -12.84
C VAL A 52 4.61 -6.82 -11.49
N PRO A 53 5.61 -7.71 -11.36
CA PRO A 53 6.02 -8.21 -10.04
C PRO A 53 6.54 -7.11 -9.11
N VAL A 54 7.18 -6.07 -9.64
CA VAL A 54 7.63 -4.91 -8.84
C VAL A 54 6.42 -4.15 -8.29
N ILE A 55 5.42 -3.86 -9.12
CA ILE A 55 4.18 -3.19 -8.70
C ILE A 55 3.45 -4.03 -7.64
N LEU A 56 3.32 -5.34 -7.83
CA LEU A 56 2.69 -6.23 -6.84
C LEU A 56 3.45 -6.24 -5.51
N THR A 57 4.78 -6.20 -5.57
CA THR A 57 5.62 -6.13 -4.37
C THR A 57 5.43 -4.80 -3.64
N LEU A 58 5.44 -3.68 -4.36
CA LEU A 58 5.20 -2.36 -3.80
C LEU A 58 3.79 -2.26 -3.21
N LEU A 59 2.78 -2.80 -3.91
CA LEU A 59 1.38 -2.80 -3.45
C LEU A 59 1.26 -3.58 -2.15
N SER A 60 1.81 -4.78 -2.11
CA SER A 60 1.84 -5.61 -0.89
C SER A 60 2.55 -4.89 0.26
N GLY A 61 3.66 -4.22 -0.02
CA GLY A 61 4.37 -3.39 0.97
C GLY A 61 3.53 -2.23 1.49
N ALA A 62 2.87 -1.49 0.60
CA ALA A 62 1.99 -0.38 0.97
C ALA A 62 0.85 -0.85 1.89
N LEU A 63 0.20 -1.97 1.55
CA LEU A 63 -0.88 -2.54 2.37
C LEU A 63 -0.39 -2.88 3.79
N VAL A 64 0.80 -3.47 3.92
CA VAL A 64 1.38 -3.81 5.22
C VAL A 64 1.74 -2.54 6.02
N VAL A 65 2.33 -1.53 5.38
CA VAL A 65 2.74 -0.28 6.04
C VAL A 65 1.53 0.49 6.57
N PHE A 66 0.49 0.67 5.75
CA PHE A 66 -0.74 1.35 6.19
C PHE A 66 -1.50 0.53 7.24
N SER A 67 -1.59 -0.79 7.09
CA SER A 67 -2.23 -1.67 8.08
C SER A 67 -1.54 -1.56 9.45
N ALA A 68 -0.20 -1.59 9.49
CA ALA A 68 0.56 -1.41 10.71
C ALA A 68 0.32 -0.02 11.36
N ALA A 69 0.22 1.03 10.54
CA ALA A 69 -0.05 2.38 11.02
C ALA A 69 -1.45 2.51 11.62
N TYR A 70 -2.49 1.97 10.97
CA TYR A 70 -3.85 1.96 11.52
C TYR A 70 -3.95 1.17 12.81
N LEU A 71 -3.29 0.02 12.88
CA LEU A 71 -3.24 -0.73 14.13
C LEU A 71 -2.54 0.04 15.25
N GLY A 72 -1.48 0.79 14.94
CA GLY A 72 -0.81 1.68 15.89
C GLY A 72 -1.71 2.83 16.35
N MET A 73 -2.44 3.46 15.43
CA MET A 73 -3.37 4.55 15.72
C MET A 73 -4.61 4.08 16.51
N ALA A 74 -5.08 2.85 16.28
CA ALA A 74 -6.20 2.28 17.04
C ALA A 74 -5.90 2.11 18.54
N LYS A 75 -4.62 2.15 18.95
CA LYS A 75 -4.23 2.20 20.37
C LYS A 75 -4.53 3.56 21.03
N GLN A 76 -4.73 4.61 20.24
CA GLN A 76 -5.12 5.94 20.74
C GLN A 76 -6.64 6.05 20.74
N PRO A 77 -7.27 6.31 21.90
CA PRO A 77 -8.73 6.44 21.98
C PRO A 77 -9.24 7.55 21.05
N GLY A 78 -10.23 7.23 20.22
CA GLY A 78 -10.91 8.20 19.37
C GLY A 78 -10.26 8.50 18.01
N GLU A 79 -9.16 7.83 17.64
CA GLU A 79 -8.57 7.99 16.31
C GLU A 79 -9.29 7.15 15.24
N LEU A 80 -9.60 5.89 15.53
CA LEU A 80 -10.29 4.96 14.62
C LEU A 80 -11.45 4.28 15.34
N VAL A 81 -12.58 4.17 14.64
CA VAL A 81 -13.76 3.43 15.10
C VAL A 81 -13.81 2.09 14.36
N GLY A 82 -14.15 1.01 15.06
CA GLY A 82 -14.37 -0.32 14.47
C GLY A 82 -13.12 -1.16 14.21
N LEU A 83 -11.93 -0.69 14.58
CA LEU A 83 -10.67 -1.41 14.36
C LEU A 83 -10.09 -1.95 15.68
N THR A 84 -10.02 -3.29 15.81
CA THR A 84 -9.52 -3.95 17.03
C THR A 84 -8.42 -4.97 16.76
N THR A 85 -8.42 -5.60 15.58
CA THR A 85 -7.49 -6.68 15.23
C THR A 85 -6.54 -6.30 14.11
N LYS A 86 -5.47 -7.09 13.93
CA LYS A 86 -4.58 -6.97 12.77
C LYS A 86 -5.33 -7.20 11.45
N VAL A 87 -6.35 -8.06 11.47
CA VAL A 87 -7.16 -8.38 10.30
C VAL A 87 -8.05 -7.18 9.95
N ASP A 88 -8.66 -6.54 10.94
CA ASP A 88 -9.47 -5.33 10.76
C ASP A 88 -8.64 -4.21 10.11
N ALA A 89 -7.39 -4.02 10.56
CA ALA A 89 -6.49 -3.03 10.00
C ALA A 89 -6.11 -3.32 8.55
N LEU A 90 -5.83 -4.58 8.22
CA LEU A 90 -5.55 -5.00 6.84
C LEU A 90 -6.79 -4.86 5.96
N TYR A 91 -7.95 -5.28 6.46
CA TYR A 91 -9.24 -5.13 5.80
C TYR A 91 -9.54 -3.67 5.48
N PHE A 92 -9.46 -2.77 6.48
CA PHE A 92 -9.64 -1.32 6.28
C PHE A 92 -8.69 -0.79 5.21
N THR A 93 -7.40 -1.16 5.29
CA THR A 93 -6.41 -0.75 4.29
C THR A 93 -6.79 -1.22 2.88
N VAL A 94 -7.21 -2.47 2.74
CA VAL A 94 -7.60 -3.04 1.44
C VAL A 94 -8.85 -2.36 0.89
N ILE A 95 -9.91 -2.17 1.68
CA ILE A 95 -11.14 -1.55 1.19
C ILE A 95 -10.94 -0.07 0.87
N THR A 96 -10.06 0.64 1.59
CA THR A 96 -9.69 2.03 1.27
C THR A 96 -8.84 2.11 0.01
N MET A 97 -7.87 1.20 -0.17
CA MET A 97 -7.07 1.11 -1.40
C MET A 97 -7.93 0.71 -2.61
N ALA A 98 -8.92 -0.15 -2.41
CA ALA A 98 -9.89 -0.53 -3.43
C ALA A 98 -10.98 0.53 -3.63
N THR A 99 -10.97 1.62 -2.87
CA THR A 99 -11.98 2.70 -2.90
C THR A 99 -13.42 2.23 -2.64
N VAL A 100 -13.59 1.11 -1.91
CA VAL A 100 -14.89 0.53 -1.56
C VAL A 100 -15.49 1.23 -0.35
N GLY A 101 -14.74 1.30 0.77
CA GLY A 101 -15.12 2.05 1.96
C GLY A 101 -16.50 1.71 2.56
N TYR A 102 -16.69 0.48 3.06
CA TYR A 102 -17.97 0.04 3.65
C TYR A 102 -18.44 0.90 4.86
N GLY A 103 -17.52 1.57 5.55
CA GLY A 103 -17.82 2.51 6.63
C GLY A 103 -17.92 1.89 8.03
N ASP A 104 -17.86 0.56 8.12
CA ASP A 104 -17.73 -0.21 9.37
C ASP A 104 -16.45 0.13 10.15
N ILE A 105 -15.37 0.45 9.44
CA ILE A 105 -14.15 1.04 9.99
C ILE A 105 -13.91 2.40 9.35
N HIS A 106 -13.72 3.44 10.16
CA HIS A 106 -13.52 4.81 9.67
C HIS A 106 -12.68 5.67 10.62
N PRO A 107 -11.95 6.68 10.10
CA PRO A 107 -11.16 7.60 10.91
C PRO A 107 -12.08 8.63 11.60
N SER A 108 -12.03 8.69 12.93
CA SER A 108 -12.71 9.73 13.72
C SER A 108 -11.77 10.86 14.11
N GLY A 109 -10.51 10.56 14.40
CA GLY A 109 -9.49 11.53 14.83
C GLY A 109 -8.76 12.22 13.68
N GLN A 110 -8.06 13.31 14.01
CA GLN A 110 -7.38 14.17 13.02
C GLN A 110 -6.20 13.45 12.37
N VAL A 111 -5.46 12.68 13.17
CA VAL A 111 -4.26 11.98 12.71
C VAL A 111 -4.65 10.88 11.73
N ALA A 112 -5.63 10.05 12.09
CA ALA A 112 -6.15 8.99 11.24
C ALA A 112 -6.70 9.55 9.92
N ARG A 113 -7.39 10.69 9.93
CA ARG A 113 -7.86 11.37 8.70
C ARG A 113 -6.71 11.75 7.79
N VAL A 114 -5.65 12.35 8.32
CA VAL A 114 -4.46 12.71 7.53
C VAL A 114 -3.81 11.46 6.92
N VAL A 115 -3.67 10.39 7.68
CA VAL A 115 -3.08 9.14 7.16
C VAL A 115 -3.96 8.51 6.08
N VAL A 116 -5.28 8.51 6.23
CA VAL A 116 -6.22 8.05 5.19
C VAL A 116 -6.11 8.92 3.93
N MET A 117 -6.01 10.25 4.06
CA MET A 117 -5.79 11.13 2.91
C MET A 117 -4.49 10.78 2.17
N ILE A 118 -3.40 10.53 2.90
CA ILE A 118 -2.13 10.08 2.31
C ILE A 118 -2.33 8.73 1.60
N GLN A 119 -3.04 7.78 2.20
CA GLN A 119 -3.32 6.49 1.55
C GLN A 119 -4.06 6.68 0.23
N VAL A 120 -5.09 7.52 0.19
CA VAL A 120 -5.86 7.79 -1.03
C VAL A 120 -4.95 8.35 -2.14
N LEU A 121 -4.02 9.25 -1.81
CA LEU A 121 -3.04 9.76 -2.79
C LEU A 121 -2.14 8.63 -3.32
N TYR A 122 -1.69 7.71 -2.46
CA TYR A 122 -0.93 6.53 -2.88
C TYR A 122 -1.73 5.61 -3.81
N THR A 123 -3.01 5.39 -3.50
CA THR A 123 -3.92 4.58 -4.32
C THR A 123 -3.99 5.10 -5.76
N VAL A 124 -4.12 6.42 -5.94
CA VAL A 124 -4.20 7.04 -7.27
C VAL A 124 -2.95 6.73 -8.08
N VAL A 125 -1.76 6.93 -7.49
CA VAL A 125 -0.48 6.64 -8.15
C VAL A 125 -0.33 5.15 -8.49
N PHE A 126 -0.74 4.27 -7.59
CA PHE A 126 -0.74 2.83 -7.82
C PHE A 126 -1.65 2.43 -8.97
N LEU A 127 -2.87 2.95 -9.01
CA LEU A 127 -3.85 2.62 -10.04
C LEU A 127 -3.33 3.01 -11.43
N THR A 128 -2.81 4.22 -11.58
CA THR A 128 -2.24 4.70 -12.85
C THR A 128 -1.06 3.82 -13.32
N THR A 129 -0.16 3.47 -12.40
CA THR A 129 1.02 2.65 -12.70
C THR A 129 0.63 1.20 -13.01
N GLY A 130 -0.32 0.64 -12.26
CA GLY A 130 -0.84 -0.71 -12.43
C GLY A 130 -1.54 -0.91 -13.77
N VAL A 131 -2.43 0.02 -14.14
CA VAL A 131 -3.11 0.01 -15.45
C VAL A 131 -2.10 0.03 -16.58
N THR A 132 -1.11 0.93 -16.52
CA THR A 132 -0.06 1.05 -17.55
C THR A 132 0.74 -0.24 -17.71
N ALA A 133 1.11 -0.89 -16.61
CA ALA A 133 1.87 -2.13 -16.64
C ALA A 133 1.04 -3.31 -17.18
N LEU A 134 -0.24 -3.41 -16.81
CA LEU A 134 -1.16 -4.42 -17.34
C LEU A 134 -1.36 -4.25 -18.84
N SER A 135 -1.60 -3.03 -19.32
CA SER A 135 -1.76 -2.75 -20.75
C SER A 135 -0.52 -3.14 -21.56
N ARG A 136 0.68 -2.89 -21.04
CA ARG A 136 1.94 -3.31 -21.68
C ARG A 136 2.02 -4.84 -21.78
N GLN A 137 1.72 -5.57 -20.71
CA GLN A 137 1.82 -7.03 -20.69
C GLN A 137 0.79 -7.71 -21.62
N VAL A 138 -0.43 -7.18 -21.70
CA VAL A 138 -1.44 -7.66 -22.66
C VAL A 138 -0.95 -7.46 -24.09
N ARG A 139 -0.39 -6.28 -24.41
CA ARG A 139 0.14 -5.97 -25.74
C ARG A 139 1.29 -6.91 -26.15
N THR A 140 2.18 -7.27 -25.24
CA THR A 140 3.28 -8.22 -25.53
C THR A 140 2.77 -9.63 -25.81
N ARG A 141 1.75 -10.11 -25.09
CA ARG A 141 1.18 -11.46 -25.27
C ARG A 141 0.45 -11.64 -26.60
N THR A 142 -0.23 -10.59 -27.07
CA THR A 142 -0.93 -10.64 -28.37
C THR A 142 0.05 -10.75 -29.54
N ILE A 143 1.20 -10.06 -29.46
CA ILE A 143 2.24 -10.10 -30.51
C ILE A 143 2.94 -11.47 -30.55
N SER A 144 3.19 -12.11 -29.40
CA SER A 144 3.80 -13.45 -29.37
C SER A 144 2.87 -14.55 -29.90
N ARG A 145 1.54 -14.41 -29.74
CA ARG A 145 0.57 -15.36 -30.32
C ARG A 145 0.46 -15.24 -31.83
N ALA A 146 0.63 -14.05 -32.40
CA ALA A 146 0.59 -13.84 -33.85
C ALA A 146 1.83 -14.40 -34.59
N ARG A 147 2.96 -14.59 -33.90
CA ARG A 147 4.21 -15.10 -34.49
C ARG A 147 4.43 -16.61 -34.36
N GLY A 148 3.66 -17.30 -33.50
CA GLY A 148 3.80 -18.74 -33.28
C GLY A 148 2.78 -19.61 -34.04
N GLY A 149 2.01 -19.03 -34.96
CA GLY A 149 0.91 -19.69 -35.68
C GLY A 149 1.00 -19.61 -37.20
N GLY A 150 2.18 -19.33 -37.77
CA GLY A 150 2.45 -19.40 -39.21
C GLY A 150 3.67 -20.29 -39.45
#